data_AF-A0A103YKJ8-F1
#
_entry.id   AF-A0A103YKJ8-F1
#
_cell.length_a   1.000
_cell.length_b   1.000
_cell.length_c   1.000
_cell.angle_alpha   90.00
_cell.angle_beta   90.00
_cell.angle_gamma   90.00
#
_symmetry.space_group_name_H-M   'P 1'
#
loop_
_entity.id
_entity.type
_entity.pdbx_description
1 polymer ?
#
loop_
_entity_poly.entity_id
_entity_poly.type
_entity_poly.pdbx_seq_one_letter_code
_entity_poly.pdbx_strand_id
1 'polypeptide(L)'
;MSDLPLVPDPPADDAVIDSLIASEPHHLPSPDYILRCQRRSIHLTHRQDSINWILSAHAHYGFKPATAILSVNYFDRFLSSASLPGNNIWAFQLLSVTCLSLAAKMEELHIPSLLDLQVSEPRFIFESKTIQNMELLVMANLNWRLRSITPFDFLHYFIFKIPVSCRPDNDDPHGSFRSACSDLIVSTTRVIDFLRFPSSVIAAAAVMVAAGGVDVPESFYEKVNKEMVGSCHQLMEEFLVDTCPSANQIKMKLRIAEQSRAQPPSSPDRVLDAAACVSCYTCSNDGGRIPPSGDGSFGNNVSQAEPPNKRLRSFVHEEQP
;
A
#
# COMPACT_ATOMS: atom_id res chain seq x y z
N MET A 1 -22.80 -11.43 -28.99
CA MET A 1 -23.20 -10.16 -28.35
C MET A 1 -21.93 -9.35 -28.25
N SER A 2 -21.87 -8.22 -28.93
CA SER A 2 -20.65 -7.43 -29.11
C SER A 2 -20.20 -6.87 -27.77
N ASP A 3 -18.97 -7.17 -27.35
CA ASP A 3 -18.33 -6.53 -26.20
C ASP A 3 -18.09 -5.06 -26.55
N LEU A 4 -18.96 -4.20 -26.05
CA LEU A 4 -18.73 -2.76 -26.04
C LEU A 4 -17.54 -2.48 -25.10
N PRO A 5 -16.52 -1.74 -25.56
CA PRO A 5 -15.42 -1.36 -24.69
C PRO A 5 -15.98 -0.52 -23.53
N LEU A 6 -15.59 -0.85 -22.29
CA LEU A 6 -15.89 -0.02 -21.13
C LEU A 6 -15.35 1.38 -21.40
N VAL A 7 -16.25 2.33 -21.61
CA VAL A 7 -15.90 3.75 -21.66
C VAL A 7 -15.33 4.09 -20.28
N PRO A 8 -14.09 4.63 -20.18
CA PRO A 8 -13.56 5.05 -18.91
C PRO A 8 -14.51 6.10 -18.32
N ASP A 9 -14.89 5.93 -17.06
CA ASP A 9 -15.75 6.87 -16.36
C ASP A 9 -15.25 8.31 -16.57
N PRO A 10 -16.15 9.28 -16.82
CA PRO A 10 -15.73 10.66 -17.00
C PRO A 10 -14.96 11.15 -15.76
N PRO A 11 -13.99 12.06 -15.92
CA PRO A 11 -13.28 12.65 -14.78
C PRO A 11 -14.32 13.19 -13.79
N ALA A 12 -14.05 12.99 -12.50
CA ALA A 12 -14.91 13.52 -11.45
C ALA A 12 -15.02 15.04 -11.65
N ASP A 13 -16.26 15.55 -11.68
CA ASP A 13 -16.53 16.97 -11.85
C ASP A 13 -15.78 17.76 -10.76
N ASP A 14 -15.03 18.79 -11.14
CA ASP A 14 -14.26 19.62 -10.21
C ASP A 14 -15.15 20.19 -9.10
N ALA A 15 -16.43 20.47 -9.38
CA ALA A 15 -17.40 20.91 -8.38
C ALA A 15 -17.67 19.84 -7.30
N VAL A 16 -17.67 18.56 -7.67
CA VAL A 16 -17.81 17.45 -6.73
C VAL A 16 -16.56 17.36 -5.86
N ILE A 17 -15.38 17.43 -6.46
CA ILE A 17 -14.09 17.39 -5.73
C ILE A 17 -13.99 18.56 -4.74
N ASP A 18 -14.39 19.77 -5.14
CA ASP A 18 -14.41 20.93 -4.25
C ASP A 18 -15.34 20.73 -3.05
N SER A 19 -16.52 20.13 -3.28
CA SER A 19 -17.47 19.83 -2.20
C SER A 19 -16.94 18.78 -1.21
N LEU A 20 -16.17 17.80 -1.71
CA LEU A 20 -15.52 16.78 -0.89
C LEU A 20 -14.40 17.42 -0.04
N ILE A 21 -13.54 18.23 -0.64
CA ILE A 21 -12.46 18.94 0.06
C ILE A 21 -13.00 19.82 1.18
N ALA A 22 -14.05 20.61 0.88
CA ALA A 22 -14.70 21.47 1.88
C ALA A 22 -15.27 20.67 3.07
N SER A 23 -15.58 19.39 2.86
CA SER A 23 -16.18 18.52 3.86
C SER A 23 -15.17 17.70 4.66
N GLU A 24 -13.91 17.59 4.24
CA GLU A 24 -12.86 16.81 4.92
C GLU A 24 -12.64 17.18 6.40
N PRO A 25 -12.60 18.46 6.80
CA PRO A 25 -12.31 18.84 8.18
C PRO A 25 -13.30 18.25 9.19
N HIS A 26 -14.53 17.95 8.77
CA HIS A 26 -15.57 17.37 9.62
C HIS A 26 -15.39 15.87 9.88
N HIS A 27 -14.48 15.22 9.14
CA HIS A 27 -14.23 13.79 9.20
C HIS A 27 -12.82 13.46 9.70
N LEU A 28 -12.08 14.46 10.17
CA LEU A 28 -10.77 14.28 10.79
C LEU A 28 -10.89 14.17 12.31
N PRO A 29 -10.04 13.34 12.96
CA PRO A 29 -9.88 13.41 14.41
C PRO A 29 -9.26 14.75 14.83
N SER A 30 -9.49 15.16 16.08
CA SER A 30 -8.89 16.36 16.66
C SER A 30 -7.37 16.25 16.70
N PRO A 31 -6.60 17.31 16.39
CA PRO A 31 -5.15 17.29 16.49
C PRO A 31 -4.60 16.88 17.87
N ASP A 32 -5.34 17.19 18.95
CA ASP A 32 -4.96 16.79 20.31
C ASP A 32 -4.97 15.27 20.51
N TYR A 33 -5.78 14.54 19.74
CA TYR A 33 -5.85 13.08 19.81
C TYR A 33 -4.49 12.42 19.51
N ILE A 34 -3.80 12.89 18.48
CA ILE A 34 -2.47 12.37 18.08
C ILE A 34 -1.48 12.57 19.24
N LEU A 35 -1.46 13.77 19.84
CA LEU A 35 -0.60 14.09 20.98
C LEU A 35 -0.93 13.22 22.21
N ARG A 36 -2.21 12.98 22.50
CA ARG A 36 -2.63 12.10 23.61
C ARG A 36 -2.16 10.67 23.42
N CYS A 37 -2.26 10.13 22.21
CA CYS A 37 -1.77 8.79 21.88
C CYS A 37 -0.25 8.71 21.99
N GLN A 38 0.48 9.70 21.47
CA GLN A 38 1.95 9.74 21.55
C GLN A 38 2.45 9.89 23.00
N ARG A 39 1.76 10.69 23.82
CA ARG A 39 2.11 10.88 25.24
C ARG A 39 1.82 9.65 26.09
N ARG A 40 0.82 8.86 25.72
CA ARG A 40 0.39 7.68 26.48
C ARG A 40 0.55 6.41 25.64
N SER A 41 1.73 5.79 25.75
CA SER A 41 2.10 4.59 24.99
C SER A 41 1.03 3.50 25.00
N ILE A 42 0.34 3.29 26.12
CA ILE A 42 -0.72 2.28 26.21
C ILE A 42 -1.93 2.55 25.29
N HIS A 43 -2.31 3.81 25.07
CA HIS A 43 -3.38 4.13 24.12
C HIS A 43 -2.95 3.85 22.69
N LEU A 44 -1.69 4.14 22.35
CA LEU A 44 -1.13 3.84 21.05
C LEU A 44 -1.08 2.32 20.80
N THR A 45 -0.66 1.53 21.79
CA THR A 45 -0.68 0.06 21.72
C THR A 45 -2.09 -0.49 21.54
N HIS A 46 -3.07 -0.03 22.34
CA HIS A 46 -4.45 -0.47 22.19
C HIS A 46 -5.07 -0.06 20.84
N ARG A 47 -4.74 1.14 20.33
CA ARG A 47 -5.12 1.54 18.96
C ARG A 47 -4.52 0.59 17.94
N GLN A 48 -3.23 0.26 18.05
CA GLN A 48 -2.57 -0.63 17.11
C GLN A 48 -3.19 -2.03 17.10
N ASP A 49 -3.45 -2.60 18.28
CA ASP A 49 -4.12 -3.90 18.43
C ASP A 49 -5.53 -3.88 17.82
N SER A 50 -6.27 -2.80 18.06
CA SER A 50 -7.63 -2.58 17.54
C SER A 50 -7.64 -2.52 16.02
N ILE A 51 -6.73 -1.74 15.42
CA ILE A 51 -6.63 -1.60 13.96
C ILE A 51 -6.15 -2.90 13.33
N ASN A 52 -5.19 -3.61 13.94
CA ASN A 52 -4.76 -4.92 13.46
C ASN A 52 -5.92 -5.92 13.44
N TRP A 53 -6.76 -5.91 14.47
CA TRP A 53 -7.96 -6.74 14.51
C TRP A 53 -8.98 -6.34 13.43
N ILE A 54 -9.26 -5.03 13.26
CA ILE A 54 -10.16 -4.52 12.20
C ILE A 54 -9.68 -4.99 10.82
N LEU A 55 -8.38 -4.83 10.53
CA LEU A 55 -7.82 -5.23 9.24
C LEU A 55 -7.87 -6.75 9.02
N SER A 56 -7.66 -7.53 10.09
CA SER A 56 -7.76 -9.00 10.03
C SER A 56 -9.21 -9.45 9.77
N ALA A 57 -10.18 -8.83 10.44
CA ALA A 57 -11.60 -9.12 10.24
C ALA A 57 -12.08 -8.69 8.85
N HIS A 58 -11.69 -7.49 8.40
CA HIS A 58 -11.91 -7.03 7.03
C HIS A 58 -11.40 -8.05 5.99
N ALA A 59 -10.16 -8.55 6.16
CA ALA A 59 -9.58 -9.53 5.27
C ALA A 59 -10.29 -10.88 5.33
N HIS A 60 -10.69 -11.32 6.53
CA HIS A 60 -11.43 -12.58 6.74
C HIS A 60 -12.76 -12.62 5.96
N TYR A 61 -13.49 -11.50 5.95
CA TYR A 61 -14.78 -11.41 5.25
C TYR A 61 -14.67 -10.98 3.78
N GLY A 62 -13.48 -10.58 3.32
CA GLY A 62 -13.31 -10.00 1.98
C GLY A 62 -14.10 -8.71 1.80
N PHE A 63 -14.24 -7.91 2.86
CA PHE A 63 -14.86 -6.59 2.78
C PHE A 63 -14.08 -5.66 1.85
N LYS A 64 -14.75 -4.62 1.37
CA LYS A 64 -14.12 -3.57 0.58
C LYS A 64 -13.10 -2.81 1.44
N PRO A 65 -11.99 -2.35 0.84
CA PRO A 65 -11.02 -1.47 1.50
C PRO A 65 -11.64 -0.21 2.14
N ALA A 66 -12.69 0.35 1.52
CA ALA A 66 -13.45 1.47 2.06
C ALA A 66 -14.05 1.17 3.44
N THR A 67 -14.52 -0.06 3.67
CA THR A 67 -15.07 -0.52 4.95
C THR A 67 -13.99 -0.48 6.05
N ALA A 68 -12.77 -0.91 5.75
CA ALA A 68 -11.65 -0.81 6.70
C ALA A 68 -11.31 0.65 7.04
N ILE A 69 -11.23 1.53 6.03
CA ILE A 69 -10.95 2.96 6.24
C ILE A 69 -12.05 3.63 7.07
N LEU A 70 -13.33 3.38 6.76
CA LEU A 70 -14.45 3.91 7.53
C LEU A 70 -14.43 3.41 8.98
N SER A 71 -14.14 2.13 9.19
CA SER A 71 -14.02 1.54 10.53
C SER A 71 -12.98 2.26 11.38
N VAL A 72 -11.78 2.47 10.82
CA VAL A 72 -10.69 3.17 11.52
C VAL A 72 -11.01 4.65 11.70
N ASN A 73 -11.66 5.29 10.72
CA ASN A 73 -12.11 6.68 10.84
C ASN A 73 -13.09 6.86 12.00
N TYR A 74 -14.08 5.99 12.14
CA TYR A 74 -15.03 6.02 13.26
C TYR A 74 -14.32 5.81 14.59
N PHE A 75 -13.41 4.84 14.64
CA PHE A 75 -12.64 4.51 15.83
C PHE A 75 -11.81 5.71 16.33
N ASP A 76 -11.02 6.33 15.44
CA ASP A 76 -10.16 7.46 15.80
C ASP A 76 -10.96 8.73 16.12
N ARG A 77 -12.05 9.02 15.39
CA ARG A 77 -12.94 10.15 15.70
C ARG A 77 -13.66 9.96 17.03
N PHE A 78 -14.06 8.73 17.37
CA PHE A 78 -14.66 8.43 18.66
C PHE A 78 -13.66 8.68 19.80
N LEU A 79 -12.45 8.12 19.73
CA LEU A 79 -11.41 8.33 20.74
C LEU A 79 -10.86 9.76 20.79
N SER A 80 -11.06 10.52 19.72
CA SER A 80 -10.74 11.94 19.67
C SER A 80 -11.66 12.77 20.58
N SER A 81 -12.95 12.43 20.67
CA SER A 81 -13.94 13.24 21.39
C SER A 81 -14.50 12.60 22.66
N ALA A 82 -14.34 11.28 22.82
CA ALA A 82 -14.76 10.51 23.98
C ALA A 82 -13.58 9.75 24.62
N SER A 83 -13.70 9.48 25.91
CA SER A 83 -12.77 8.62 26.64
C SER A 83 -13.44 7.30 26.99
N LEU A 84 -12.73 6.19 26.79
CA LEU A 84 -13.19 4.88 27.22
C LEU A 84 -12.99 4.70 28.74
N PRO A 85 -13.87 3.97 29.43
CA PRO A 85 -13.77 3.76 30.86
C PRO A 85 -12.51 2.96 31.25
N GLY A 86 -11.72 3.52 32.16
CA GLY A 86 -10.64 2.80 32.86
C GLY A 86 -9.47 2.31 32.01
N ASN A 87 -9.29 2.81 30.77
CA ASN A 87 -8.27 2.33 29.83
C ASN A 87 -8.28 0.81 29.62
N ASN A 88 -9.45 0.18 29.80
CA ASN A 88 -9.57 -1.27 29.75
C ASN A 88 -9.48 -1.79 28.31
N ILE A 89 -8.68 -2.83 28.09
CA ILE A 89 -8.47 -3.46 26.78
C ILE A 89 -9.80 -3.91 26.13
N TRP A 90 -10.74 -4.44 26.92
CA TRP A 90 -12.04 -4.88 26.42
C TRP A 90 -12.83 -3.74 25.76
N ALA A 91 -12.68 -2.49 26.24
CA ALA A 91 -13.42 -1.35 25.73
C ALA A 91 -12.93 -0.95 24.32
N PHE A 92 -11.62 -1.06 24.07
CA PHE A 92 -11.03 -0.85 22.75
C PHE A 92 -11.47 -1.95 21.76
N GLN A 93 -11.52 -3.21 22.21
CA GLN A 93 -12.00 -4.30 21.37
C GLN A 93 -13.49 -4.13 21.04
N LEU A 94 -14.34 -3.81 22.02
CA LEU A 94 -15.75 -3.52 21.79
C LEU A 94 -15.93 -2.37 20.78
N LEU A 95 -15.17 -1.28 20.95
CA LEU A 95 -15.17 -0.16 20.01
C LEU A 95 -14.76 -0.61 18.60
N SER A 96 -13.76 -1.48 18.48
CA SER A 96 -13.29 -2.02 17.18
C SER A 96 -14.38 -2.80 16.47
N VAL A 97 -15.00 -3.76 17.16
CA VAL A 97 -16.11 -4.58 16.63
C VAL A 97 -17.27 -3.68 16.20
N THR A 98 -17.59 -2.69 17.03
CA THR A 98 -18.68 -1.73 16.78
C THR A 98 -18.40 -0.89 15.54
N CYS A 99 -17.20 -0.32 15.42
CA CYS A 99 -16.83 0.53 14.29
C CYS A 99 -16.84 -0.28 12.98
N LEU A 100 -16.35 -1.52 13.01
CA LEU A 100 -16.43 -2.42 11.86
C LEU A 100 -17.87 -2.76 11.48
N SER A 101 -18.73 -3.02 12.46
CA SER A 101 -20.14 -3.29 12.18
C SER A 101 -20.85 -2.10 11.54
N LEU A 102 -20.62 -0.88 12.07
CA LEU A 102 -21.16 0.34 11.48
C LEU A 102 -20.65 0.56 10.05
N ALA A 103 -19.34 0.41 9.82
CA ALA A 103 -18.77 0.58 8.49
C ALA A 103 -19.31 -0.45 7.50
N ALA A 104 -19.43 -1.72 7.91
CA ALA A 104 -20.01 -2.76 7.08
C ALA A 104 -21.48 -2.46 6.72
N LYS A 105 -22.27 -1.91 7.66
CA LYS A 105 -23.65 -1.43 7.39
C LYS A 105 -23.72 -0.27 6.41
N MET A 106 -22.68 0.54 6.33
CA MET A 106 -22.63 1.67 5.40
C MET A 106 -22.20 1.24 3.99
N GLU A 107 -21.38 0.19 3.86
CA GLU A 107 -20.61 -0.03 2.63
C GLU A 107 -20.74 -1.43 2.01
N GLU A 108 -21.18 -2.43 2.79
CA GLU A 108 -21.31 -3.82 2.35
C GLU A 108 -22.77 -4.20 2.07
N LEU A 109 -22.95 -5.06 1.06
CA LEU A 109 -24.27 -5.61 0.73
C LEU A 109 -24.66 -6.78 1.63
N HIS A 110 -23.67 -7.54 2.09
CA HIS A 110 -23.85 -8.72 2.92
C HIS A 110 -23.01 -8.58 4.17
N ILE A 111 -23.68 -8.59 5.32
CA ILE A 111 -23.05 -8.34 6.61
C ILE A 111 -23.33 -9.57 7.49
N PRO A 112 -22.29 -10.19 8.09
CA PRO A 112 -22.48 -11.33 8.99
C PRO A 112 -23.22 -10.87 10.26
N SER A 113 -23.68 -11.84 11.06
CA SER A 113 -24.27 -11.51 12.36
C SER A 113 -23.24 -10.84 13.28
N LEU A 114 -23.70 -10.06 14.27
CA LEU A 114 -22.80 -9.41 15.24
C LEU A 114 -21.97 -10.40 16.06
N LEU A 115 -22.47 -11.62 16.23
CA LEU A 115 -21.73 -12.68 16.91
C LEU A 115 -20.62 -13.21 15.99
N ASP A 116 -20.96 -13.49 14.73
CA ASP A 116 -20.01 -14.04 13.77
C ASP A 116 -18.90 -13.04 13.45
N LEU A 117 -19.22 -11.73 13.35
CA LEU A 117 -18.27 -10.65 13.03
C LEU A 117 -17.02 -10.62 13.94
N GLN A 118 -17.10 -11.22 15.14
CA GLN A 118 -16.04 -11.24 16.15
C GLN A 118 -15.00 -12.34 15.88
N VAL A 119 -14.32 -12.23 14.74
CA VAL A 119 -13.31 -13.21 14.28
C VAL A 119 -11.93 -13.00 14.89
N SER A 120 -10.97 -13.84 14.47
CA SER A 120 -9.55 -13.74 14.84
C SER A 120 -9.27 -13.92 16.33
N GLU A 121 -9.88 -14.95 16.93
CA GLU A 121 -9.71 -15.33 18.35
C GLU A 121 -9.83 -14.10 19.28
N PRO A 122 -11.02 -13.48 19.35
CA PRO A 122 -11.21 -12.28 20.15
C PRO A 122 -10.91 -12.55 21.63
N ARG A 123 -10.21 -11.62 22.30
CA ARG A 123 -9.94 -11.73 23.74
C ARG A 123 -11.23 -11.71 24.57
N PHE A 124 -12.25 -11.01 24.07
CA PHE A 124 -13.57 -10.92 24.67
C PHE A 124 -14.65 -11.14 23.61
N ILE A 125 -15.69 -11.90 23.92
CA ILE A 125 -16.86 -12.03 23.05
C ILE A 125 -18.00 -11.21 23.65
N PHE A 126 -18.57 -10.34 22.84
CA PHE A 126 -19.65 -9.45 23.25
C PHE A 126 -21.00 -9.94 22.73
N GLU A 127 -22.03 -9.82 23.57
CA GLU A 127 -23.41 -10.02 23.14
C GLU A 127 -23.80 -8.96 22.10
N SER A 128 -24.66 -9.34 21.16
CA SER A 128 -25.16 -8.44 20.11
C SER A 128 -25.77 -7.16 20.68
N LYS A 129 -26.47 -7.25 21.82
CA LYS A 129 -27.07 -6.09 22.49
C LYS A 129 -26.02 -5.09 22.99
N THR A 130 -24.89 -5.58 23.49
CA THR A 130 -23.78 -4.73 23.95
C THR A 130 -23.16 -3.99 22.76
N ILE A 131 -22.97 -4.69 21.64
CA ILE A 131 -22.46 -4.06 20.41
C ILE A 131 -23.45 -3.01 19.91
N GLN A 132 -24.75 -3.32 19.81
CA GLN A 132 -25.79 -2.37 19.38
C GLN A 132 -25.87 -1.11 20.26
N ASN A 133 -25.72 -1.26 21.58
CA ASN A 133 -25.68 -0.11 22.48
C ASN A 133 -24.44 0.76 22.21
N MET A 134 -23.28 0.13 21.96
CA MET A 134 -22.07 0.84 21.58
C MET A 134 -22.22 1.49 20.21
N GLU A 135 -22.92 0.88 19.25
CA GLU A 135 -23.19 1.48 17.93
C GLU A 135 -23.95 2.79 18.08
N LEU A 136 -25.00 2.82 18.90
CA LEU A 136 -25.75 4.04 19.19
C LEU A 136 -24.86 5.12 19.81
N LEU A 137 -23.97 4.74 20.74
CA LEU A 137 -23.04 5.66 21.37
C LEU A 137 -22.04 6.25 20.35
N VAL A 138 -21.47 5.40 19.49
CA VAL A 138 -20.54 5.82 18.43
C VAL A 138 -21.27 6.75 17.45
N MET A 139 -22.45 6.37 16.95
CA MET A 139 -23.22 7.22 16.04
C MET A 139 -23.57 8.57 16.64
N ALA A 140 -24.03 8.61 17.90
CA ALA A 140 -24.33 9.85 18.59
C ALA A 140 -23.08 10.74 18.74
N ASN A 141 -21.94 10.14 19.12
CA ASN A 141 -20.67 10.84 19.28
C ASN A 141 -20.13 11.40 17.95
N LEU A 142 -20.36 10.69 16.83
CA LEU A 142 -19.99 11.14 15.49
C LEU A 142 -21.05 12.06 14.84
N ASN A 143 -22.05 12.51 15.60
CA ASN A 143 -23.18 13.32 15.12
C ASN A 143 -23.90 12.68 13.92
N TRP A 144 -23.97 11.34 13.88
CA TRP A 144 -24.54 10.56 12.78
C TRP A 144 -23.85 10.77 11.41
N ARG A 145 -22.67 11.40 11.39
CA ARG A 145 -21.87 11.63 10.17
C ARG A 145 -21.03 10.39 9.86
N LEU A 146 -21.72 9.30 9.47
CA LEU A 146 -21.10 8.02 9.13
C LEU A 146 -20.60 7.97 7.68
N ARG A 147 -21.18 8.75 6.76
CA ARG A 147 -20.66 8.85 5.39
C ARG A 147 -19.43 9.74 5.34
N SER A 148 -18.36 9.28 6.01
CA SER A 148 -17.08 9.98 6.05
C SER A 148 -16.42 9.99 4.69
N ILE A 149 -15.70 11.07 4.41
CA ILE A 149 -14.90 11.20 3.20
C ILE A 149 -13.61 10.41 3.39
N THR A 150 -13.36 9.52 2.45
CA THR A 150 -12.22 8.60 2.42
C THR A 150 -11.26 8.97 1.30
N PRO A 151 -9.99 8.52 1.34
CA PRO A 151 -9.07 8.71 0.23
C PRO A 151 -9.59 8.11 -1.10
N PHE A 152 -10.44 7.09 -1.04
CA PHE A 152 -11.03 6.46 -2.23
C PHE A 152 -11.92 7.42 -3.04
N ASP A 153 -12.56 8.39 -2.38
CA ASP A 153 -13.40 9.39 -3.05
C ASP A 153 -12.60 10.30 -3.99
N PHE A 154 -11.28 10.41 -3.78
CA PHE A 154 -10.37 11.24 -4.58
C PHE A 154 -9.49 10.47 -5.55
N LEU A 155 -9.44 9.12 -5.45
CA LEU A 155 -8.51 8.32 -6.26
C LEU A 155 -8.72 8.53 -7.75
N HIS A 156 -9.97 8.50 -8.22
CA HIS A 156 -10.25 8.64 -9.66
C HIS A 156 -9.73 9.98 -10.21
N TYR A 157 -9.93 11.06 -9.44
CA TYR A 157 -9.46 12.39 -9.78
C TYR A 157 -7.93 12.44 -9.93
N PHE A 158 -7.18 11.94 -8.95
CA PHE A 158 -5.71 11.97 -9.01
C PHE A 158 -5.13 11.01 -10.05
N ILE A 159 -5.74 9.84 -10.26
CA ILE A 159 -5.34 8.89 -11.32
C ILE A 159 -5.53 9.50 -12.71
N PHE A 160 -6.52 10.36 -12.91
CA PHE A 160 -6.70 11.03 -14.19
C PHE A 160 -5.67 12.14 -14.43
N LYS A 161 -5.10 12.71 -13.37
CA LYS A 161 -4.13 13.82 -13.43
C LYS A 161 -2.66 13.38 -13.55
N ILE A 162 -2.34 12.09 -13.43
CA ILE A 162 -0.98 11.59 -13.71
C ILE A 162 -0.72 11.50 -15.23
N PRO A 163 0.55 11.55 -15.67
CA PRO A 163 0.90 11.41 -17.08
C PRO A 163 0.35 10.12 -17.70
N VAL A 164 -0.07 10.17 -18.97
CA VAL A 164 -0.69 9.03 -19.68
C VAL A 164 0.20 7.80 -19.69
N SER A 165 1.52 7.98 -19.78
CA SER A 165 2.53 6.91 -19.72
C SER A 165 2.57 6.15 -18.38
N CYS A 166 1.99 6.73 -17.33
CA CYS A 166 1.95 6.18 -15.98
C CYS A 166 0.52 5.78 -15.56
N ARG A 167 -0.48 6.09 -16.39
CA ARG A 167 -1.85 5.67 -16.19
C ARG A 167 -1.93 4.15 -16.33
N PRO A 168 -2.78 3.44 -15.55
CA PRO A 168 -3.07 2.04 -15.84
C PRO A 168 -3.46 1.89 -17.30
N ASP A 169 -2.75 1.03 -18.04
CA ASP A 169 -3.10 0.69 -19.42
C ASP A 169 -4.56 0.22 -19.46
N ASN A 170 -5.26 0.51 -20.56
CA ASN A 170 -6.61 -0.03 -20.79
C ASN A 170 -6.60 -1.58 -20.78
N ASP A 171 -5.41 -2.19 -20.96
CA ASP A 171 -5.14 -3.62 -20.91
C ASP A 171 -4.72 -4.12 -19.52
N ASP A 172 -4.84 -3.35 -18.42
CA ASP A 172 -4.70 -3.86 -17.04
C ASP A 172 -6.01 -4.54 -16.62
N PRO A 173 -6.20 -5.84 -16.90
CA PRO A 173 -7.47 -6.54 -16.70
C PRO A 173 -7.68 -6.83 -15.20
N HIS A 174 -6.67 -6.56 -14.37
CA HIS A 174 -6.60 -6.91 -12.96
C HIS A 174 -6.67 -5.69 -12.03
N GLY A 175 -6.70 -4.46 -12.56
CA GLY A 175 -6.77 -3.26 -11.73
C GLY A 175 -5.59 -3.12 -10.76
N SER A 176 -4.41 -3.63 -11.15
CA SER A 176 -3.21 -3.72 -10.31
C SER A 176 -2.79 -2.35 -9.73
N PHE A 177 -2.91 -1.29 -10.52
CA PHE A 177 -2.60 0.08 -10.08
C PHE A 177 -3.56 0.58 -8.99
N ARG A 178 -4.87 0.37 -9.20
CA ARG A 178 -5.91 0.75 -8.22
C ARG A 178 -5.78 -0.09 -6.95
N SER A 179 -5.47 -1.38 -7.08
CA SER A 179 -5.18 -2.26 -5.95
C SER A 179 -3.97 -1.77 -5.17
N ALA A 180 -2.88 -1.39 -5.84
CA ALA A 180 -1.69 -0.86 -5.18
C ALA A 180 -1.98 0.44 -4.41
N CYS A 181 -2.72 1.37 -5.01
CA CYS A 181 -3.18 2.59 -4.32
C CYS A 181 -4.04 2.23 -3.10
N SER A 182 -4.95 1.28 -3.25
CA SER A 182 -5.82 0.81 -2.17
C SER A 182 -5.04 0.18 -1.03
N ASP A 183 -4.06 -0.67 -1.33
CA ASP A 183 -3.19 -1.32 -0.33
C ASP A 183 -2.39 -0.28 0.46
N LEU A 184 -1.83 0.73 -0.23
CA LEU A 184 -1.14 1.85 0.41
C LEU A 184 -2.09 2.64 1.32
N ILE A 185 -3.27 3.00 0.82
CA ILE A 185 -4.30 3.74 1.59
C ILE A 185 -4.67 2.97 2.86
N VAL A 186 -4.98 1.68 2.74
CA VAL A 186 -5.33 0.83 3.91
C VAL A 186 -4.16 0.74 4.88
N SER A 187 -2.93 0.63 4.37
CA SER A 187 -1.73 0.55 5.20
C SER A 187 -1.47 1.81 6.02
N THR A 188 -1.92 2.99 5.55
CA THR A 188 -1.79 4.24 6.33
C THR A 188 -2.51 4.20 7.68
N THR A 189 -3.60 3.41 7.80
CA THR A 189 -4.37 3.31 9.05
C THR A 189 -3.53 2.86 10.24
N ARG A 190 -2.50 2.06 9.99
CA ARG A 190 -1.63 1.47 11.02
C ARG A 190 -0.73 2.53 11.64
N VAL A 191 -0.28 3.53 10.87
CA VAL A 191 0.67 4.54 11.34
C VAL A 191 -0.08 5.79 11.77
N ILE A 192 -0.02 6.12 13.06
CA ILE A 192 -0.82 7.21 13.65
C ILE A 192 -0.52 8.59 13.04
N ASP A 193 0.70 8.78 12.53
CA ASP A 193 1.11 10.06 11.95
C ASP A 193 0.32 10.42 10.70
N PHE A 194 -0.28 9.46 10.00
CA PHE A 194 -1.13 9.76 8.84
C PHE A 194 -2.43 10.48 9.20
N LEU A 195 -2.88 10.43 10.46
CA LEU A 195 -4.10 11.13 10.90
C LEU A 195 -4.02 12.66 10.77
N ARG A 196 -2.81 13.22 10.57
CA ARG A 196 -2.62 14.65 10.31
C ARG A 196 -2.96 15.06 8.88
N PHE A 197 -3.03 14.09 7.95
CA PHE A 197 -3.27 14.37 6.54
C PHE A 197 -4.75 14.20 6.19
N PRO A 198 -5.34 15.12 5.41
CA PRO A 198 -6.68 14.93 4.88
C PRO A 198 -6.71 13.79 3.84
N SER A 199 -7.90 13.23 3.62
CA SER A 199 -8.15 12.11 2.71
C SER A 199 -7.66 12.41 1.27
N SER A 200 -7.83 13.64 0.80
CA SER A 200 -7.35 14.14 -0.49
C SER A 200 -5.82 14.06 -0.61
N VAL A 201 -5.10 14.43 0.44
CA VAL A 201 -3.63 14.35 0.50
C VAL A 201 -3.16 12.90 0.55
N ILE A 202 -3.81 12.04 1.33
CA ILE A 202 -3.50 10.60 1.38
C ILE A 202 -3.71 9.97 0.00
N ALA A 203 -4.81 10.30 -0.69
CA ALA A 203 -5.10 9.78 -2.02
C ALA A 203 -4.04 10.22 -3.04
N ALA A 204 -3.71 11.52 -3.06
CA ALA A 204 -2.69 12.08 -3.93
C ALA A 204 -1.32 11.41 -3.72
N ALA A 205 -0.89 11.28 -2.46
CA ALA A 205 0.37 10.63 -2.10
C ALA A 205 0.38 9.14 -2.50
N ALA A 206 -0.70 8.40 -2.25
CA ALA A 206 -0.80 6.99 -2.62
C ALA A 206 -0.68 6.78 -4.15
N VAL A 207 -1.30 7.66 -4.94
CA VAL A 207 -1.17 7.64 -6.41
C VAL A 207 0.27 7.93 -6.84
N MET A 208 0.95 8.90 -6.22
CA MET A 208 2.35 9.21 -6.52
C MET A 208 3.29 8.04 -6.20
N VAL A 209 3.12 7.41 -5.04
CA VAL A 209 3.92 6.24 -4.64
C VAL A 209 3.66 5.07 -5.60
N ALA A 210 2.40 4.79 -5.94
CA ALA A 210 2.03 3.71 -6.85
C ALA A 210 2.54 3.97 -8.29
N ALA A 211 2.61 5.22 -8.72
CA ALA A 211 3.18 5.63 -10.01
C ALA A 211 4.72 5.56 -10.04
N GLY A 212 5.37 5.41 -8.89
CA GLY A 212 6.82 5.32 -8.77
C GLY A 212 7.52 6.69 -8.78
N GLY A 213 7.01 7.65 -8.00
CA GLY A 213 7.73 8.91 -7.76
C GLY A 213 7.91 9.77 -9.01
N VAL A 214 6.94 9.75 -9.92
CA VAL A 214 6.97 10.47 -11.19
C VAL A 214 6.74 11.97 -10.98
N ASP A 215 7.39 12.81 -11.77
CA ASP A 215 7.08 14.23 -11.86
C ASP A 215 5.65 14.42 -12.40
N VAL A 216 4.74 14.77 -11.49
CA VAL A 216 3.35 15.10 -11.81
C VAL A 216 3.23 16.57 -12.24
N PRO A 217 2.31 16.91 -13.16
CA PRO A 217 2.10 18.30 -13.58
C PRO A 217 1.59 19.17 -12.42
N GLU A 218 1.81 20.50 -12.48
CA GLU A 218 1.30 21.42 -11.45
C GLU A 218 -0.22 21.37 -11.27
N SER A 219 -0.97 21.01 -12.32
CA SER A 219 -2.42 20.80 -12.25
C SER A 219 -2.83 19.66 -11.30
N PHE A 220 -1.92 18.73 -10.97
CA PHE A 220 -2.14 17.69 -9.96
C PHE A 220 -2.36 18.30 -8.56
N TYR A 221 -1.65 19.38 -8.25
CA TYR A 221 -1.70 20.06 -6.95
C TYR A 221 -2.77 21.15 -6.87
N GLU A 222 -3.55 21.38 -7.93
CA GLU A 222 -4.53 22.46 -8.02
C GLU A 222 -5.52 22.51 -6.84
N LYS A 223 -5.86 21.33 -6.29
CA LYS A 223 -6.85 21.18 -5.23
C LYS A 223 -6.26 20.76 -3.87
N VAL A 224 -4.95 20.55 -3.78
CA VAL A 224 -4.28 20.03 -2.57
C VAL A 224 -2.98 20.76 -2.29
N ASN A 225 -2.62 20.89 -1.01
CA ASN A 225 -1.36 21.51 -0.63
C ASN A 225 -0.16 20.63 -1.03
N LYS A 226 0.70 21.13 -1.93
CA LYS A 226 1.88 20.43 -2.45
C LYS A 226 2.86 19.96 -1.37
N GLU A 227 3.12 20.77 -0.34
CA GLU A 227 4.03 20.42 0.76
C GLU A 227 3.46 19.29 1.62
N MET A 228 2.15 19.31 1.87
CA MET A 228 1.45 18.25 2.61
C MET A 228 1.48 16.93 1.83
N VAL A 229 1.27 16.97 0.50
CA VAL A 229 1.39 15.79 -0.37
C VAL A 229 2.82 15.25 -0.35
N GLY A 230 3.83 16.11 -0.48
CA GLY A 230 5.24 15.69 -0.41
C GLY A 230 5.59 15.05 0.95
N SER A 231 5.14 15.64 2.05
CA SER A 231 5.35 15.09 3.39
C SER A 231 4.66 13.73 3.58
N CYS A 232 3.43 13.59 3.07
CA CYS A 232 2.68 12.34 3.14
C CYS A 232 3.31 11.24 2.26
N HIS A 233 3.76 11.60 1.06
CA HIS A 233 4.48 10.71 0.14
C HIS A 233 5.74 10.15 0.78
N GLN A 234 6.58 11.01 1.35
CA GLN A 234 7.80 10.59 2.04
C GLN A 234 7.50 9.62 3.19
N LEU A 235 6.45 9.89 3.98
CA LEU A 235 6.04 9.02 5.08
C LEU A 235 5.53 7.66 4.58
N MET A 236 4.83 7.62 3.43
CA MET A 236 4.43 6.36 2.79
C MET A 236 5.66 5.56 2.31
N GLU A 237 6.64 6.22 1.70
CA GLU A 237 7.88 5.57 1.27
C GLU A 237 8.67 4.99 2.45
N GLU A 238 8.77 5.75 3.55
CA GLU A 238 9.49 5.34 4.75
C GLU A 238 8.84 4.15 5.46
N PHE A 239 7.52 4.16 5.62
CA PHE A 239 6.84 3.18 6.48
C PHE A 239 6.13 2.05 5.74
N LEU A 240 5.71 2.24 4.48
CA LEU A 240 4.73 1.36 3.84
C LEU A 240 5.28 0.60 2.62
N VAL A 241 6.25 1.16 1.87
CA VAL A 241 6.75 0.54 0.63
C VAL A 241 7.42 -0.81 0.86
N ASP A 242 8.08 -1.05 2.00
CA ASP A 242 8.66 -2.37 2.29
C ASP A 242 7.64 -3.38 2.89
N THR A 243 6.44 -2.94 3.26
CA THR A 243 5.41 -3.78 3.92
C THR A 243 4.27 -4.19 2.99
N CYS A 244 4.08 -3.53 1.84
CA CYS A 244 3.00 -3.83 0.90
C CYS A 244 3.35 -5.02 -0.04
N PRO A 245 2.52 -6.08 -0.14
CA PRO A 245 2.77 -7.22 -1.04
C PRO A 245 2.89 -6.83 -2.52
N SER A 246 2.06 -5.85 -2.94
CA SER A 246 2.06 -5.25 -4.28
C SER A 246 3.29 -4.37 -4.55
N ALA A 247 4.02 -3.95 -3.51
CA ALA A 247 5.18 -3.06 -3.65
C ALA A 247 6.42 -3.74 -4.25
N ASN A 248 6.52 -5.07 -4.24
CA ASN A 248 7.59 -5.77 -4.97
C ASN A 248 7.51 -5.53 -6.49
N GLN A 249 6.30 -5.39 -7.04
CA GLN A 249 6.11 -5.04 -8.45
C GLN A 249 6.39 -3.55 -8.71
N ILE A 250 6.02 -2.67 -7.77
CA ILE A 250 6.32 -1.22 -7.85
C ILE A 250 7.84 -0.99 -7.77
N LYS A 251 8.55 -1.66 -6.86
CA LYS A 251 10.03 -1.62 -6.71
C LYS A 251 10.74 -2.15 -7.96
N MET A 252 10.20 -3.19 -8.61
CA MET A 252 10.66 -3.64 -9.92
C MET A 252 10.45 -2.58 -11.01
N LYS A 253 9.24 -1.98 -11.11
CA LYS A 253 8.95 -0.91 -12.08
C LYS A 253 9.81 0.34 -11.85
N LEU A 254 10.02 0.74 -10.59
CA LEU A 254 10.91 1.82 -10.17
C LEU A 254 12.37 1.57 -10.59
N ARG A 255 12.90 0.37 -10.32
CA ARG A 255 14.26 -0.02 -10.74
C ARG A 255 14.42 -0.03 -12.25
N ILE A 256 13.41 -0.53 -12.98
CA ILE A 256 13.41 -0.53 -14.45
C ILE A 256 13.34 0.91 -14.99
N ALA A 257 12.54 1.79 -14.39
CA ALA A 257 12.45 3.20 -14.77
C ALA A 257 13.76 3.96 -14.50
N GLU A 258 14.41 3.73 -13.35
CA GLU A 258 15.74 4.28 -13.03
C GLU A 258 16.82 3.78 -13.99
N GLN A 259 16.81 2.50 -14.37
CA GLN A 259 17.74 1.94 -15.35
C GLN A 259 17.51 2.44 -16.78
N SER A 260 16.27 2.78 -17.14
CA SER A 260 15.95 3.41 -18.43
C SER A 260 16.37 4.89 -18.48
N ARG A 261 16.36 5.60 -17.35
CA ARG A 261 16.86 6.99 -17.24
C ARG A 261 18.38 7.09 -17.21
N ALA A 262 19.08 5.99 -16.90
CA ALA A 262 20.54 5.96 -16.78
C ALA A 262 21.29 5.64 -18.10
N GLN A 263 20.60 5.40 -19.23
CA GLN A 263 21.27 5.19 -20.52
C GLN A 263 21.37 6.49 -21.34
N PRO A 264 22.58 6.98 -21.66
CA PRO A 264 22.74 8.04 -22.63
C PRO A 264 22.38 7.54 -24.04
N PRO A 265 21.81 8.38 -24.93
CA PRO A 265 21.46 7.95 -26.28
C PRO A 265 22.73 7.56 -27.05
N SER A 266 22.74 6.36 -27.63
CA SER A 266 23.76 5.98 -28.61
C SER A 266 23.63 6.87 -29.83
N SER A 267 24.69 7.63 -30.12
CA SER A 267 24.78 8.47 -31.31
C SER A 267 24.53 7.64 -32.59
N PRO A 268 23.88 8.22 -33.63
CA PRO A 268 23.58 7.48 -34.85
C PRO A 268 24.81 7.42 -35.75
N ASP A 269 25.39 6.24 -35.92
CA ASP A 269 26.39 5.99 -36.96
C ASP A 269 25.72 5.97 -38.34
N ARG A 270 25.84 7.08 -39.07
CA ARG A 270 25.79 7.09 -40.53
C ARG A 270 26.82 8.05 -41.08
N VAL A 271 27.93 7.50 -41.57
CA VAL A 271 28.66 8.07 -42.71
C VAL A 271 28.96 6.93 -43.68
N LEU A 272 28.39 7.07 -44.87
CA LEU A 272 28.67 6.27 -46.07
C LEU A 272 30.05 6.63 -46.59
N ASP A 273 30.78 5.65 -47.13
CA ASP A 273 31.52 5.90 -48.37
C ASP A 273 31.59 4.64 -49.23
N ALA A 274 31.29 4.84 -50.51
CA ALA A 274 31.20 3.82 -51.53
C ALA A 274 32.33 3.98 -52.55
N ALA A 275 32.63 2.85 -53.21
CA ALA A 275 33.42 2.67 -54.44
C ALA A 275 34.95 2.70 -54.30
N ALA A 276 35.61 1.55 -54.54
CA ALA A 276 35.93 1.08 -55.88
C ALA A 276 36.65 -0.29 -55.83
N CYS A 277 36.28 -1.19 -56.74
CA CYS A 277 37.03 -2.40 -57.08
C CYS A 277 38.45 -2.09 -57.56
N VAL A 278 39.43 -2.96 -57.28
CA VAL A 278 40.33 -3.59 -58.27
C VAL A 278 40.97 -4.84 -57.63
N SER A 279 40.92 -5.95 -58.36
CA SER A 279 41.54 -7.24 -58.09
C SER A 279 43.02 -7.30 -58.49
N CYS A 280 43.74 -8.31 -57.97
CA CYS A 280 44.77 -9.14 -58.63
C CYS A 280 46.14 -9.26 -57.91
N TYR A 281 46.38 -10.48 -57.43
CA TYR A 281 47.55 -11.36 -57.63
C TYR A 281 49.01 -10.97 -57.26
N THR A 282 49.56 -11.88 -56.43
CA THR A 282 50.84 -12.64 -56.53
C THR A 282 52.15 -12.19 -55.87
N CYS A 283 52.82 -13.25 -55.36
CA CYS A 283 54.24 -13.47 -55.02
C CYS A 283 54.69 -13.10 -53.59
N SER A 284 55.54 -13.86 -52.87
CA SER A 284 56.00 -15.26 -52.83
C SER A 284 57.15 -15.31 -51.79
N ASN A 285 57.31 -16.45 -51.10
CA ASN A 285 58.50 -16.98 -50.37
C ASN A 285 59.10 -16.14 -49.22
N ASP A 286 59.78 -16.65 -48.21
CA ASP A 286 60.42 -17.93 -47.81
C ASP A 286 60.63 -17.78 -46.28
N GLY A 287 60.79 -18.74 -45.38
CA GLY A 287 61.02 -20.18 -45.39
C GLY A 287 61.45 -20.60 -43.97
N GLY A 288 61.43 -21.91 -43.67
CA GLY A 288 62.36 -22.51 -42.70
C GLY A 288 61.86 -23.00 -41.32
N ARG A 289 61.76 -24.34 -41.21
CA ARG A 289 62.18 -25.25 -40.11
C ARG A 289 61.33 -25.44 -38.82
N ILE A 290 60.59 -26.56 -38.81
CA ILE A 290 60.64 -27.80 -37.96
C ILE A 290 60.84 -27.70 -36.40
N PRO A 291 60.13 -28.55 -35.59
CA PRO A 291 59.92 -28.45 -34.13
C PRO A 291 60.87 -29.40 -33.33
N PRO A 292 60.69 -29.74 -32.01
CA PRO A 292 59.62 -30.61 -31.49
C PRO A 292 59.19 -30.46 -29.99
N SER A 293 58.05 -31.09 -29.68
CA SER A 293 57.66 -31.93 -28.51
C SER A 293 58.10 -31.65 -27.06
N GLY A 294 57.15 -31.81 -26.14
CA GLY A 294 57.39 -32.09 -24.72
C GLY A 294 56.11 -32.43 -23.94
N ASP A 295 55.83 -33.73 -23.80
CA ASP A 295 54.79 -34.33 -22.95
C ASP A 295 55.06 -34.14 -21.44
N GLY A 296 54.01 -34.24 -20.61
CA GLY A 296 54.16 -34.30 -19.15
C GLY A 296 52.84 -34.41 -18.37
N SER A 297 52.31 -35.63 -18.32
CA SER A 297 51.12 -36.10 -17.58
C SER A 297 51.16 -35.97 -16.05
N PHE A 298 50.01 -36.34 -15.46
CA PHE A 298 49.69 -36.76 -14.07
C PHE A 298 49.10 -35.65 -13.18
N GLY A 299 47.93 -35.78 -12.56
CA GLY A 299 47.03 -36.93 -12.39
C GLY A 299 46.56 -37.05 -10.94
N ASN A 300 45.23 -37.00 -10.77
CA ASN A 300 44.41 -37.58 -9.70
C ASN A 300 44.16 -36.83 -8.36
N ASN A 301 42.88 -36.43 -8.23
CA ASN A 301 41.86 -36.85 -7.24
C ASN A 301 42.22 -36.93 -5.74
N VAL A 302 41.32 -36.39 -4.90
CA VAL A 302 40.38 -37.15 -4.04
C VAL A 302 39.44 -36.20 -3.28
N SER A 303 38.28 -36.77 -2.94
CA SER A 303 36.97 -36.24 -2.57
C SER A 303 36.74 -35.87 -1.09
N GLN A 304 35.51 -35.35 -0.85
CA GLN A 304 34.62 -35.49 0.34
C GLN A 304 34.80 -34.56 1.57
N ALA A 305 33.74 -33.83 1.95
CA ALA A 305 32.80 -34.21 3.04
C ALA A 305 32.00 -33.01 3.63
N GLU A 306 30.70 -33.24 3.89
CA GLU A 306 29.78 -32.55 4.84
C GLU A 306 29.65 -33.42 6.12
N PRO A 307 28.86 -33.10 7.19
CA PRO A 307 28.36 -31.87 7.84
C PRO A 307 28.64 -31.92 9.39
N PRO A 308 27.95 -31.22 10.36
CA PRO A 308 26.63 -31.67 10.85
C PRO A 308 25.65 -30.63 11.51
N ASN A 309 24.40 -31.09 11.68
CA ASN A 309 23.24 -30.51 12.40
C ASN A 309 23.39 -30.40 13.94
N LYS A 310 22.66 -29.44 14.57
CA LYS A 310 22.33 -29.47 16.02
C LYS A 310 20.89 -28.95 16.35
N ARG A 311 20.04 -29.92 16.70
CA ARG A 311 19.05 -30.05 17.81
C ARG A 311 18.00 -28.97 18.19
N LEU A 312 16.75 -29.46 18.20
CA LEU A 312 15.57 -29.11 19.01
C LEU A 312 15.82 -29.18 20.54
N ARG A 313 15.16 -28.31 21.32
CA ARG A 313 14.78 -28.55 22.73
C ARG A 313 13.37 -28.04 23.00
N SER A 314 12.51 -28.97 23.41
CA SER A 314 11.23 -28.78 24.08
C SER A 314 11.44 -28.47 25.56
N PHE A 315 10.57 -27.63 26.14
CA PHE A 315 10.36 -27.57 27.58
C PHE A 315 8.86 -27.66 27.88
N VAL A 316 8.55 -28.68 28.66
CA VAL A 316 7.29 -28.98 29.33
C VAL A 316 7.23 -28.11 30.59
N HIS A 317 6.07 -27.53 30.91
CA HIS A 317 5.75 -27.18 32.29
C HIS A 317 4.34 -27.69 32.63
N GLU A 318 4.34 -28.42 33.74
CA GLU A 318 3.28 -29.20 34.35
C GLU A 318 2.59 -28.34 35.44
N GLU A 319 1.26 -28.47 35.53
CA GLU A 319 0.39 -28.17 36.68
C GLU A 319 0.91 -28.85 37.96
N GLN A 320 0.59 -28.56 39.23
CA GLN A 320 -0.39 -27.79 40.03
C GLN A 320 0.12 -27.94 41.52
N PRO A 321 -0.56 -27.54 42.62
CA PRO A 321 -1.95 -27.11 42.80
C PRO A 321 -2.18 -25.70 43.35
#